data_AF-A0A0D8FWV9-F1
#
_entry.id   AF-A0A0D8FWV9-F1
#
_cell.length_a   1.000
_cell.length_b   1.000
_cell.length_c   1.000
_cell.angle_alpha   90.00
_cell.angle_beta   90.00
_cell.angle_gamma   90.00
#
_symmetry.space_group_name_H-M   'P 1'
#
loop_
_entity.id
_entity.type
_entity.pdbx_description
1 polymer ?
#
loop_
_entity_poly.entity_id
_entity_poly.type
_entity_poly.pdbx_seq_one_letter_code
_entity_poly.pdbx_strand_id
1 'polypeptide(L)'
;MGDTLLGRSASLNRSSVAWKLREVGMAFYSWPDRRDRYQYPCYSDTMDTRTTTIRLPAPTAEALEVVAKADNQSVSEAVRQAVLEHIRTRRADPEFQKSLDHLLDSQREVFERLADL
;
A
#
# COMPACT_ATOMS: atom_id res chain seq x y z
N MET A 1 -23.19 -49.20 43.23
CA MET A 1 -21.95 -49.38 44.01
C MET A 1 -20.82 -49.06 43.03
N GLY A 2 -20.37 -47.83 42.88
CA GLY A 2 -20.17 -46.80 43.89
C GLY A 2 -18.71 -46.87 44.30
N ASP A 3 -17.80 -46.61 43.36
CA ASP A 3 -16.38 -46.70 43.62
C ASP A 3 -15.61 -45.57 42.93
N THR A 4 -14.88 -44.86 43.80
CA THR A 4 -13.51 -44.34 43.65
C THR A 4 -13.22 -43.32 42.54
N LEU A 5 -12.92 -42.06 42.87
CA LEU A 5 -11.77 -41.48 43.60
C LEU A 5 -10.65 -41.03 42.67
N LEU A 6 -10.05 -39.90 43.06
CA LEU A 6 -8.81 -39.29 42.58
C LEU A 6 -8.87 -38.78 41.13
N GLY A 7 -8.56 -37.53 40.83
CA GLY A 7 -7.56 -36.68 41.48
C GLY A 7 -6.56 -36.25 40.41
N ARG A 8 -6.10 -35.00 40.55
CA ARG A 8 -4.84 -34.48 40.00
C ARG A 8 -4.75 -34.24 38.49
N SER A 9 -4.92 -32.96 38.16
CA SER A 9 -4.02 -32.16 37.32
C SER A 9 -2.89 -32.88 36.57
N ALA A 10 -2.94 -32.82 35.24
CA ALA A 10 -1.79 -32.75 34.32
C ALA A 10 -2.35 -32.28 32.96
N SER A 11 -2.15 -31.03 32.59
CA SER A 11 -1.18 -30.61 31.56
C SER A 11 -1.41 -31.24 30.18
N LEU A 12 -1.51 -30.37 29.16
CA LEU A 12 -1.61 -30.68 27.74
C LEU A 12 -3.00 -31.23 27.39
N ASN A 13 -3.70 -30.75 26.37
CA ASN A 13 -3.22 -30.54 25.02
C ASN A 13 -4.33 -29.78 24.28
N ARG A 14 -3.99 -28.73 23.55
CA ARG A 14 -4.90 -27.92 22.72
C ARG A 14 -5.35 -28.68 21.45
N SER A 15 -5.53 -29.99 21.57
CA SER A 15 -5.82 -30.92 20.48
C SER A 15 -7.22 -31.56 20.60
N SER A 16 -7.98 -31.25 21.64
CA SER A 16 -9.32 -31.82 21.85
C SER A 16 -10.45 -30.85 21.48
N VAL A 17 -10.38 -30.28 20.27
CA VAL A 17 -11.55 -29.72 19.58
C VAL A 17 -11.42 -29.91 18.07
N ALA A 18 -10.73 -30.98 17.65
CA ALA A 18 -10.46 -31.25 16.23
C ALA A 18 -11.43 -32.24 15.56
N TRP A 19 -12.45 -32.77 16.27
CA TRP A 19 -13.20 -33.91 15.73
C TRP A 19 -14.73 -33.80 15.78
N LYS A 20 -15.31 -32.64 16.11
CA LYS A 20 -16.77 -32.47 16.16
C LYS A 20 -17.33 -31.38 15.25
N LEU A 21 -16.76 -31.16 14.07
CA LEU A 21 -17.39 -30.39 13.00
C LEU A 21 -16.97 -30.95 11.63
N ARG A 22 -17.29 -32.22 11.41
CA ARG A 22 -17.07 -32.93 10.15
C ARG A 22 -18.42 -33.23 9.49
N GLU A 23 -19.23 -32.21 9.25
CA GLU A 23 -20.47 -32.39 8.45
C GLU A 23 -21.07 -31.12 7.85
N VAL A 24 -20.48 -29.94 8.08
CA VAL A 24 -20.77 -28.75 7.29
C VAL A 24 -19.42 -28.13 6.96
N GLY A 25 -19.02 -28.17 5.69
CA GLY A 25 -17.72 -27.74 5.19
C GLY A 25 -17.49 -26.23 5.34
N MET A 26 -17.33 -25.75 6.58
CA MET A 26 -16.80 -24.44 6.90
C MET A 26 -15.41 -24.65 7.50
N ALA A 27 -14.39 -24.57 6.64
CA ALA A 27 -13.02 -24.42 7.09
C ALA A 27 -12.90 -23.10 7.86
N PHE A 28 -12.60 -23.23 9.14
CA PHE A 28 -12.13 -22.21 10.04
C PHE A 28 -11.03 -21.39 9.34
N TYR A 29 -11.37 -20.21 8.82
CA TYR A 29 -10.37 -19.29 8.29
C TYR A 29 -9.51 -18.79 9.45
N SER A 30 -8.39 -19.45 9.73
CA SER A 30 -7.25 -18.73 10.29
C SER A 30 -6.85 -17.71 9.22
N TRP A 31 -6.99 -16.43 9.55
CA TRP A 31 -6.57 -15.35 8.67
C TRP A 31 -5.04 -15.37 8.59
N PRO A 32 -4.43 -15.67 7.44
CA PRO A 32 -3.05 -15.29 7.19
C PRO A 32 -3.01 -13.75 7.06
N ASP A 33 -1.86 -13.19 7.38
CA ASP A 33 -1.51 -11.76 7.38
C ASP A 33 -2.25 -10.92 6.32
N ARG A 34 -2.84 -9.80 6.72
CA ARG A 34 -3.79 -8.98 5.93
C ARG A 34 -3.15 -8.14 4.80
N ARG A 35 -2.04 -8.57 4.19
CA ARG A 35 -1.38 -7.78 3.14
C ARG A 35 -1.45 -8.35 1.73
N ASP A 36 -2.12 -9.48 1.52
CA ASP A 36 -2.01 -10.19 0.23
C ASP A 36 -3.30 -10.86 -0.25
N ARG A 37 -4.46 -10.16 -0.22
CA ARG A 37 -5.74 -10.79 -0.60
C ARG A 37 -6.68 -9.99 -1.49
N TYR A 38 -6.16 -9.29 -2.49
CA TYR A 38 -6.93 -8.95 -3.70
C TYR A 38 -6.03 -8.93 -4.95
N GLN A 39 -5.41 -10.07 -5.29
CA GLN A 39 -4.76 -10.26 -6.58
C GLN A 39 -5.80 -10.79 -7.58
N TYR A 40 -6.42 -9.90 -8.36
CA TYR A 40 -7.35 -10.29 -9.43
C TYR A 40 -6.58 -10.69 -10.70
N PRO A 41 -6.81 -11.89 -11.28
CA PRO A 41 -6.02 -12.45 -12.39
C PRO A 41 -6.28 -11.82 -13.77
N CYS A 42 -7.06 -10.74 -13.86
CA CYS A 42 -7.21 -9.93 -15.09
C CYS A 42 -6.63 -8.51 -14.96
N TYR A 43 -5.85 -8.25 -13.89
CA TYR A 43 -5.18 -6.97 -13.67
C TYR A 43 -3.68 -7.21 -13.49
N SER A 44 -3.00 -7.67 -14.54
CA SER A 44 -1.57 -7.88 -14.51
C SER A 44 -1.00 -7.80 -15.92
N ASP A 45 -0.81 -6.58 -16.42
CA ASP A 45 0.17 -6.33 -17.50
C ASP A 45 0.72 -4.87 -17.58
N THR A 46 0.34 -3.95 -16.67
CA THR A 46 0.73 -2.52 -16.70
C THR A 46 1.36 -1.99 -15.40
N MET A 47 1.91 -2.89 -14.57
CA MET A 47 2.28 -2.73 -13.14
C MET A 47 3.37 -1.70 -12.79
N ASP A 48 3.50 -0.60 -13.52
CA ASP A 48 4.21 0.62 -13.05
C ASP A 48 3.63 1.93 -13.61
N THR A 49 2.45 1.87 -14.26
CA THR A 49 1.80 3.06 -14.82
C THR A 49 0.51 3.38 -14.08
N ARG A 50 0.41 4.60 -13.54
CA ARG A 50 -0.79 5.10 -12.88
C ARG A 50 -1.42 6.21 -13.71
N THR A 51 -2.66 6.00 -14.16
CA THR A 51 -3.44 7.04 -14.83
C THR A 51 -3.78 8.16 -13.85
N THR A 52 -3.45 9.39 -14.23
CA THR A 52 -3.76 10.60 -13.45
C THR A 52 -4.39 11.64 -14.36
N THR A 53 -5.49 12.24 -13.94
CA THR A 53 -6.14 13.35 -14.66
C THR A 53 -5.75 14.66 -14.01
N ILE A 54 -5.14 15.57 -14.76
CA ILE A 54 -4.70 16.89 -14.28
C ILE A 54 -5.54 17.96 -14.98
N ARG A 55 -6.09 18.90 -14.21
CA ARG A 55 -6.74 20.09 -14.76
C ARG A 55 -5.70 21.20 -14.87
N LEU A 56 -5.45 21.67 -16.08
CA LEU A 56 -4.56 22.78 -16.35
C LEU A 56 -5.38 24.04 -16.68
N PRO A 57 -4.94 25.24 -16.29
CA PRO A 57 -5.50 26.47 -16.81
C PRO A 57 -5.43 26.48 -18.34
N ALA A 58 -6.49 26.96 -19.01
CA ALA A 58 -6.57 27.05 -20.47
C ALA A 58 -5.31 27.65 -21.13
N PRO A 59 -4.76 28.81 -20.69
CA PRO A 59 -3.58 29.36 -21.35
C PRO A 59 -2.34 28.47 -21.22
N THR A 60 -2.22 27.71 -20.13
CA THR A 60 -1.11 26.79 -19.92
C THR A 60 -1.24 25.54 -20.78
N ALA A 61 -2.47 25.03 -20.96
CA ALA A 61 -2.73 23.90 -21.85
C ALA A 61 -2.41 24.25 -23.31
N GLU A 62 -2.82 25.43 -23.77
CA GLU A 62 -2.52 25.94 -25.12
C GLU A 62 -1.01 26.10 -25.35
N ALA A 63 -0.29 26.70 -24.40
CA ALA A 63 1.16 26.85 -24.50
C ALA A 63 1.86 25.48 -24.56
N LEU A 64 1.40 24.51 -23.76
CA LEU A 64 1.92 23.15 -23.75
C LEU A 64 1.68 22.42 -25.07
N GLU A 65 0.52 22.59 -25.70
CA GLU A 65 0.23 22.03 -27.02
C GLU A 65 1.19 22.58 -28.09
N VAL A 66 1.47 23.89 -28.05
CA VAL A 66 2.43 24.52 -28.97
C VAL A 66 3.84 23.95 -28.78
N VAL A 67 4.30 23.82 -27.53
CA VAL A 67 5.62 23.24 -27.22
C VAL A 67 5.69 21.79 -27.67
N ALA A 68 4.70 20.98 -27.33
CA ALA A 68 4.65 19.57 -27.73
C ALA A 68 4.68 19.41 -29.25
N LYS A 69 3.97 20.27 -29.98
CA LYS A 69 3.98 20.29 -31.44
C LYS A 69 5.34 20.71 -32.01
N ALA A 70 6.00 21.71 -31.42
CA ALA A 70 7.34 22.14 -31.84
C ALA A 70 8.38 21.02 -31.66
N ASP A 71 8.27 20.25 -30.58
CA ASP A 71 9.16 19.13 -30.25
C ASP A 71 8.73 17.80 -30.93
N ASN A 72 7.69 17.82 -31.76
CA ASN A 72 7.12 16.65 -32.44
C ASN A 72 6.79 15.49 -31.48
N GLN A 73 6.27 15.82 -30.29
CA GLN A 73 5.87 14.87 -29.24
C GLN A 73 4.40 15.02 -28.86
N SER A 74 3.85 14.00 -28.19
CA SER A 74 2.49 14.11 -27.63
C SER A 74 2.48 15.02 -26.40
N VAL A 75 1.35 15.70 -26.14
CA VAL A 75 1.14 16.49 -24.91
C VAL A 75 1.42 15.65 -23.66
N SER A 76 0.95 14.40 -23.64
CA SER A 76 1.20 13.48 -22.53
C SER A 76 2.68 13.18 -22.32
N GLU A 77 3.47 13.08 -23.39
CA GLU A 77 4.93 12.88 -23.28
C GLU A 77 5.62 14.13 -22.77
N ALA A 78 5.25 15.31 -23.30
CA ALA A 78 5.78 16.58 -22.82
C ALA A 78 5.54 16.76 -21.30
N VAL A 79 4.34 16.41 -20.81
CA VAL A 79 4.03 16.41 -19.37
C VAL A 79 4.88 15.41 -18.60
N ARG A 80 5.04 14.18 -19.12
CA ARG A 80 5.88 13.16 -18.46
C ARG A 80 7.31 13.65 -18.30
N GLN A 81 7.91 14.19 -19.35
CA GLN A 81 9.28 14.71 -19.32
C GLN A 81 9.41 15.89 -18.35
N ALA A 82 8.46 16.84 -18.38
CA ALA A 82 8.47 17.98 -17.45
C ALA A 82 8.40 17.53 -15.98
N VAL A 83 7.55 16.55 -15.67
CA VAL A 83 7.43 16.00 -14.30
C VAL A 83 8.70 15.26 -13.89
N LEU A 84 9.26 14.43 -14.76
CA LEU A 84 10.51 13.70 -14.48
C LEU A 84 11.66 14.68 -14.23
N GLU A 85 11.78 15.72 -15.05
CA GLU A 85 12.82 16.73 -14.90
C GLU A 85 12.66 17.52 -13.60
N HIS A 86 11.41 17.88 -13.27
CA HIS A 86 11.11 18.55 -12.01
C HIS A 86 11.52 17.67 -10.82
N ILE A 87 11.14 16.39 -10.81
CA ILE A 87 11.51 15.44 -9.74
C ILE A 87 13.03 15.28 -9.65
N ARG A 88 13.71 15.13 -10.80
CA ARG A 88 15.17 15.00 -10.86
C ARG A 88 15.86 16.21 -10.26
N THR A 89 15.42 17.41 -10.65
CA THR A 89 15.95 18.68 -10.13
C THR A 89 15.75 18.78 -8.63
N ARG A 90 14.55 18.44 -8.12
CA ARG A 90 14.26 18.46 -6.68
C ARG A 90 15.06 17.42 -5.90
N ARG A 91 15.29 16.23 -6.44
CA ARG A 91 16.14 15.21 -5.80
C ARG A 91 17.61 15.63 -5.68
N ALA A 92 18.10 16.41 -6.64
CA ALA A 92 19.47 16.93 -6.62
C ALA A 92 19.64 18.15 -5.69
N ASP A 93 18.55 18.76 -5.23
CA ASP A 93 18.57 19.94 -4.37
C ASP A 93 18.80 19.53 -2.89
N PRO A 94 19.98 19.85 -2.31
CA PRO A 94 20.32 19.45 -0.95
C PRO A 94 19.50 20.19 0.12
N GLU A 95 19.03 21.41 -0.15
CA GLU A 95 18.18 22.16 0.78
C GLU A 95 16.77 21.57 0.80
N PHE A 96 16.27 21.20 -0.38
CA PHE A 96 15.01 20.46 -0.48
C PHE A 96 15.10 19.12 0.24
N GLN A 97 16.20 18.37 0.09
CA GLN A 97 16.33 17.09 0.77
C GLN A 97 16.34 17.22 2.29
N LYS A 98 17.11 18.17 2.84
CA LYS A 98 17.08 18.44 4.29
C LYS A 98 15.69 18.79 4.79
N SER A 99 14.95 19.58 4.00
CA SER A 99 13.58 19.96 4.33
C SER A 99 12.63 18.75 4.28
N LEU A 100 12.82 17.84 3.32
CA LEU A 100 12.05 16.60 3.21
C LEU A 100 12.34 15.66 4.39
N ASP A 101 13.60 15.51 4.78
CA ASP A 101 13.98 14.67 5.92
C ASP A 101 13.35 15.19 7.22
N HIS A 102 13.41 16.50 7.47
CA HIS A 102 12.75 17.13 8.62
C HIS A 102 11.23 16.92 8.60
N LEU A 103 10.60 16.99 7.43
CA LEU A 103 9.16 16.74 7.28
C LEU A 103 8.81 15.29 7.64
N LEU A 104 9.61 14.32 7.19
CA LEU A 104 9.40 12.90 7.48
C LEU A 104 9.59 12.60 8.97
N ASP A 105 10.59 13.20 9.61
CA ASP A 105 10.82 13.05 11.05
C ASP A 105 9.65 13.61 11.85
N SER A 106 9.17 14.81 11.47
CA SER A 106 8.00 15.43 12.10
C SER A 106 6.75 14.57 11.94
N GLN A 107 6.54 13.97 10.76
CA GLN A 107 5.41 13.07 10.51
C GLN A 107 5.51 11.79 11.35
N ARG A 108 6.71 11.22 11.49
CA ARG A 108 6.94 10.03 12.32
C ARG A 108 6.58 10.27 13.78
N GLU A 109 7.06 11.37 14.36
CA GLU A 109 6.75 11.73 15.74
C GLU A 109 5.24 11.89 15.98
N VAL A 110 4.54 12.49 15.01
CA VAL A 110 3.06 12.61 15.06
C VAL A 110 2.40 11.24 15.00
N PHE A 111 2.84 10.35 14.11
CA PHE A 111 2.26 9.02 13.99
C PHE A 111 2.53 8.14 15.21
N GLU A 112 3.71 8.25 15.84
CA GLU A 112 4.04 7.52 17.08
C GLU A 112 3.10 7.95 18.22
N ARG A 113 2.89 9.25 18.40
CA ARG A 113 1.94 9.78 19.39
C ARG A 113 0.50 9.30 19.17
N LEU A 114 0.09 9.12 17.92
CA LEU A 114 -1.25 8.64 17.58
C LEU A 114 -1.39 7.12 17.69
N ALA A 115 -0.30 6.36 17.58
CA ALA A 115 -0.30 4.90 17.67
C ALA A 115 -0.27 4.38 19.11
N ASP A 116 0.24 5.16 20.06
CA ASP A 116 0.29 4.85 21.50
C ASP A 116 -1.04 5.15 22.24
N LEU A 117 -2.13 5.37 21.49
CA LEU A 117 -3.52 5.50 21.97
C LEU A 117 -4.28 4.18 21.85
#